data_AF-A0A4Q5SL10-F1
#
_entry.id   AF-A0A4Q5SL10-F1
#
_cell.length_a   1.000
_cell.length_b   1.000
_cell.length_c   1.000
_cell.angle_alpha   90.00
_cell.angle_beta   90.00
_cell.angle_gamma   90.00
#
_symmetry.space_group_name_H-M   'P 1'
#
loop_
_entity.id
_entity.type
_entity.pdbx_description
1 polymer ?
#
loop_
_entity_poly.entity_id
_entity_poly.type
_entity_poly.pdbx_seq_one_letter_code
_entity_poly.pdbx_strand_id
1 'polypeptide(L)'
;MSDPDPRPAVGEAIRAALLTGEAAAKVFAARKAARDWRLGRLAFAFPQAMPDRPAWPADLECLPPKAMARRGKFGSERGRAALWHSIAHIEFVAIDLALDMA
;
A
#
# COMPACT_ATOMS: atom_id res chain seq x y z
N MET A 1 -25.01 18.98 19.76
CA MET A 1 -23.73 18.26 19.64
C MET A 1 -24.10 16.89 19.13
N SER A 2 -23.88 16.59 17.85
CA SER A 2 -24.23 15.28 17.28
C SER A 2 -23.35 14.21 17.91
N ASP A 3 -23.93 13.06 18.25
CA ASP A 3 -23.16 11.91 18.71
C ASP A 3 -22.11 11.52 17.66
N PRO A 4 -20.89 11.11 18.07
CA PRO A 4 -19.90 10.62 17.13
C PRO A 4 -20.43 9.39 16.40
N ASP A 5 -20.18 9.34 15.08
CA ASP A 5 -20.54 8.18 14.27
C ASP A 5 -19.88 6.91 14.85
N PRO A 6 -20.65 5.85 15.17
CA PRO A 6 -20.10 4.65 15.77
C PRO A 6 -19.22 3.84 14.79
N ARG A 7 -19.25 4.17 13.50
CA ARG A 7 -18.41 3.53 12.49
C ARG A 7 -16.96 4.03 12.60
N PRO A 8 -15.97 3.15 12.38
CA PRO A 8 -14.58 3.59 12.31
C PRO A 8 -14.39 4.58 11.16
N ALA A 9 -13.49 5.54 11.35
CA ALA A 9 -13.24 6.59 10.39
C ALA A 9 -12.47 6.05 9.17
N VAL A 10 -12.79 6.53 7.97
CA VAL A 10 -12.08 6.16 6.74
C VAL A 10 -10.59 6.49 6.82
N GLY A 11 -10.23 7.64 7.42
CA GLY A 11 -8.84 8.01 7.65
C GLY A 11 -8.07 7.01 8.51
N GLU A 12 -8.73 6.36 9.49
CA GLU A 12 -8.07 5.35 10.32
C GLU A 12 -7.79 4.06 9.54
N ALA A 13 -8.72 3.65 8.67
CA ALA A 13 -8.54 2.50 7.80
C ALA A 13 -7.41 2.74 6.76
N ILE A 14 -7.35 3.93 6.19
CA ILE A 14 -6.28 4.37 5.27
C ILE A 14 -4.94 4.36 6.01
N ARG A 15 -4.86 5.02 7.17
CA ARG A 15 -3.65 5.10 7.99
C ARG A 15 -3.13 3.72 8.39
N ALA A 16 -4.02 2.81 8.78
CA ALA A 16 -3.64 1.45 9.12
C ALA A 16 -3.03 0.70 7.93
N ALA A 17 -3.59 0.86 6.73
CA ALA A 17 -3.04 0.26 5.52
C ALA A 17 -1.67 0.87 5.14
N LEU A 18 -1.51 2.19 5.23
CA LEU A 18 -0.24 2.88 4.99
C LEU A 18 0.86 2.43 5.98
N LEU A 19 0.52 2.15 7.24
CA LEU A 19 1.47 1.69 8.25
C LEU A 19 1.77 0.18 8.18
N THR A 20 1.17 -0.56 7.24
CA THR A 20 1.41 -1.99 7.08
C THR A 20 2.58 -2.23 6.11
N GLY A 21 3.75 -2.63 6.62
CA GLY A 21 4.94 -2.82 5.78
C GLY A 21 4.99 -4.13 4.99
N GLU A 22 4.41 -5.23 5.52
CA GLU A 22 4.43 -6.55 4.86
C GLU A 22 3.51 -6.55 3.63
N ALA A 23 3.99 -7.10 2.51
CA ALA A 23 3.33 -6.99 1.21
C ALA A 23 1.93 -7.61 1.18
N ALA A 24 1.78 -8.86 1.65
CA ALA A 24 0.48 -9.53 1.65
C ALA A 24 -0.49 -8.83 2.61
N ALA A 25 -0.04 -8.47 3.81
CA ALA A 25 -0.82 -7.76 4.81
C ALA A 25 -1.28 -6.38 4.29
N LYS A 26 -0.43 -5.63 3.58
CA LYS A 26 -0.79 -4.35 2.97
C LYS A 26 -1.91 -4.53 1.94
N VAL A 27 -1.79 -5.54 1.07
CA VAL A 27 -2.84 -5.88 0.09
C VAL A 27 -4.17 -6.20 0.81
N PHE A 28 -4.14 -7.00 1.87
CA PHE A 28 -5.36 -7.32 2.62
C PHE A 28 -5.96 -6.09 3.33
N ALA A 29 -5.12 -5.23 3.92
CA ALA A 29 -5.56 -4.00 4.58
C ALA A 29 -6.20 -3.03 3.57
N ALA A 30 -5.57 -2.79 2.43
CA ALA A 30 -6.09 -1.94 1.38
C ALA A 30 -7.43 -2.47 0.82
N ARG A 31 -7.51 -3.78 0.53
CA ARG A 31 -8.76 -4.41 0.08
C ARG A 31 -9.87 -4.33 1.12
N LYS A 32 -9.53 -4.47 2.40
CA LYS A 32 -10.49 -4.32 3.50
C LYS A 32 -11.01 -2.88 3.56
N ALA A 33 -10.13 -1.88 3.54
CA ALA A 33 -10.51 -0.47 3.56
C ALA A 33 -11.46 -0.13 2.38
N ALA A 34 -11.08 -0.51 1.16
CA ALA A 34 -11.90 -0.28 -0.03
C ALA A 34 -13.28 -0.99 0.05
N ARG A 35 -13.31 -2.22 0.56
CA ARG A 35 -14.57 -2.97 0.73
C ARG A 35 -15.45 -2.32 1.79
N ASP A 36 -14.90 -1.97 2.94
CA ASP A 36 -15.66 -1.41 4.05
C ASP A 36 -16.20 -0.02 3.70
N TRP A 37 -15.42 0.78 2.96
CA TRP A 37 -15.87 2.04 2.36
C TRP A 37 -17.07 1.83 1.43
N ARG A 38 -16.94 0.93 0.44
CA ARG A 38 -18.00 0.64 -0.53
C ARG A 38 -19.28 0.11 0.13
N LEU A 39 -19.16 -0.58 1.26
CA LEU A 39 -20.30 -1.11 2.01
C LEU A 39 -20.87 -0.11 3.04
N GLY A 40 -20.39 1.14 3.07
CA GLY A 40 -20.86 2.16 4.01
C GLY A 40 -20.50 1.89 5.47
N ARG A 41 -19.51 1.03 5.73
CA ARG A 41 -19.08 0.62 7.07
C ARG A 41 -18.10 1.59 7.73
N LEU A 42 -17.63 2.59 6.99
CA LEU A 42 -16.71 3.61 7.46
C LEU A 42 -17.41 4.98 7.49
N ALA A 43 -17.14 5.75 8.54
CA ALA A 43 -17.52 7.15 8.60
C ALA A 43 -16.57 7.98 7.73
N PHE A 44 -17.08 8.99 7.03
CA PHE A 44 -16.24 9.95 6.30
C PHE A 44 -15.62 10.95 7.29
N ALA A 45 -14.51 10.55 7.90
CA ALA A 45 -13.80 11.32 8.91
C ALA A 45 -12.30 11.01 8.87
N PHE A 46 -11.49 11.99 9.32
CA PHE A 46 -10.02 11.92 9.37
C PHE A 46 -9.52 12.46 10.72
N PRO A 47 -9.77 11.75 11.84
CA PRO A 47 -9.50 12.28 13.18
C PRO A 47 -8.01 12.27 13.55
N GLN A 48 -7.16 11.58 12.78
CA GLN A 48 -5.73 11.40 13.06
C GLN A 48 -4.89 11.92 11.89
N ALA A 49 -3.69 12.41 12.19
CA ALA A 49 -2.73 12.77 11.16
C ALA A 49 -2.26 11.53 10.37
N MET A 50 -2.13 11.70 9.06
CA MET A 50 -1.51 10.69 8.18
C MET A 50 0.00 10.63 8.43
N PRO A 51 0.62 9.46 8.24
CA PRO A 51 2.07 9.34 8.34
C PRO A 51 2.74 10.08 7.18
N ASP A 52 3.92 10.68 7.42
CA ASP A 52 4.67 11.37 6.36
C ASP A 52 5.08 10.42 5.21
N ARG A 53 5.21 9.13 5.51
CA ARG A 53 5.55 8.07 4.55
C ARG A 53 4.85 6.76 4.92
N PRO A 54 4.46 5.94 3.92
CA PRO A 54 4.01 4.57 4.16
C PRO A 54 5.14 3.71 4.74
N ALA A 55 4.76 2.65 5.45
CA ALA A 55 5.67 1.60 5.87
C ALA A 55 6.02 0.68 4.68
N TRP A 56 7.28 0.29 4.60
CA TRP A 56 7.81 -0.67 3.63
C TRP A 56 8.38 -1.90 4.35
N PRO A 57 8.58 -3.03 3.65
CA PRO A 57 9.24 -4.19 4.24
C PRO A 57 10.62 -3.83 4.81
N ALA A 58 10.96 -4.39 5.98
CA ALA A 58 12.21 -4.06 6.66
C ALA A 58 13.47 -4.51 5.88
N ASP A 59 13.31 -5.50 5.01
CA ASP A 59 14.33 -6.05 4.12
C ASP A 59 14.39 -5.35 2.75
N LEU A 60 13.59 -4.28 2.54
CA LEU A 60 13.61 -3.53 1.29
C LEU A 60 14.91 -2.71 1.18
N GLU A 61 15.80 -3.13 0.29
CA GLU A 61 17.02 -2.40 0.00
C GLU A 61 16.81 -1.41 -1.17
N CYS A 62 16.79 -0.11 -0.85
CA CYS A 62 16.77 0.95 -1.86
C CYS A 62 18.17 1.21 -2.40
N LEU A 63 18.51 0.50 -3.48
CA LEU A 63 19.78 0.64 -4.16
C LEU A 63 19.79 1.83 -5.16
N PRO A 64 20.92 2.52 -5.32
CA PRO A 64 21.07 3.52 -6.38
C PRO A 64 21.05 2.85 -7.77
N PRO A 65 20.65 3.56 -8.84
CA PRO A 65 20.53 2.97 -10.19
C PRO A 65 21.76 2.20 -10.69
N LYS A 66 22.97 2.68 -10.34
CA LYS A 66 24.24 2.04 -10.70
C LYS A 66 24.49 0.68 -10.03
N ALA A 67 23.79 0.40 -8.92
CA ALA A 67 23.89 -0.84 -8.16
C ALA A 67 22.75 -1.82 -8.48
N MET A 68 21.78 -1.43 -9.33
CA MET A 68 20.70 -2.32 -9.75
C MET A 68 21.22 -3.42 -10.69
N ALA A 69 20.69 -4.63 -10.53
CA ALA A 69 21.04 -5.74 -11.39
C ALA A 69 20.73 -5.41 -12.85
N ARG A 70 21.65 -5.73 -13.76
CA ARG A 70 21.43 -5.56 -15.21
C ARG A 70 20.25 -6.44 -15.64
N ARG A 71 19.32 -5.87 -16.40
CA ARG A 71 18.21 -6.62 -16.97
C ARG A 71 18.77 -7.63 -17.97
N GLY A 72 18.48 -8.92 -17.76
CA GLY A 72 18.93 -10.00 -18.64
C GLY A 72 18.18 -10.02 -19.97
N LYS A 73 18.53 -10.95 -20.87
CA LYS A 73 17.80 -11.16 -22.13
C LYS A 73 16.33 -11.47 -21.86
N PHE A 74 15.45 -10.75 -22.56
CA PHE A 74 14.00 -10.98 -22.54
C PHE A 74 13.69 -12.40 -23.03
N GLY A 75 12.79 -13.11 -22.33
CA GLY A 75 12.35 -14.47 -22.71
C GLY A 75 12.95 -15.63 -21.91
N SER A 76 13.95 -15.40 -21.05
CA SER A 76 14.40 -16.42 -20.08
C SER A 76 13.43 -16.52 -18.90
N GLU A 77 13.36 -17.70 -18.25
CA GLU A 77 12.57 -17.90 -17.04
C GLU A 77 12.96 -16.90 -15.94
N ARG A 78 14.27 -16.69 -15.73
CA ARG A 78 14.80 -15.69 -14.79
C ARG A 78 14.36 -14.27 -15.15
N GLY A 79 14.37 -13.91 -16.43
CA GLY A 79 13.91 -12.61 -16.90
C GLY A 79 12.41 -12.37 -16.63
N ARG A 80 11.59 -13.42 -16.81
CA ARG A 80 10.15 -13.38 -16.49
C ARG A 80 9.90 -13.24 -15.00
N ALA A 81 10.64 -13.96 -14.15
CA ALA A 81 10.55 -13.82 -12.70
C ALA A 81 10.92 -12.39 -12.24
N ALA A 82 11.99 -11.82 -12.79
CA ALA A 82 12.41 -10.45 -12.50
C ALA A 82 11.37 -9.41 -12.96
N LEU A 83 10.70 -9.64 -14.09
CA LEU A 83 9.60 -8.78 -14.56
C LEU A 83 8.42 -8.82 -13.59
N TRP A 84 7.96 -10.01 -13.19
CA TRP A 84 6.86 -10.14 -12.23
C TRP A 84 7.18 -9.50 -10.89
N HIS A 85 8.42 -9.68 -10.41
CA HIS A 85 8.90 -9.01 -9.21
C HIS A 85 8.85 -7.48 -9.35
N SER A 86 9.32 -6.94 -10.47
CA SER A 86 9.29 -5.49 -10.73
C SER A 86 7.86 -4.94 -10.76
N ILE A 87 6.93 -5.66 -11.39
CA ILE A 87 5.50 -5.30 -11.39
C ILE A 87 4.94 -5.32 -9.97
N ALA A 88 5.23 -6.35 -9.18
CA ALA A 88 4.77 -6.43 -7.79
C ALA A 88 5.26 -5.23 -6.95
N HIS A 89 6.49 -4.75 -7.15
CA HIS A 89 6.98 -3.53 -6.51
C HIS A 89 6.22 -2.27 -6.96
N ILE A 90 5.95 -2.13 -8.27
CA ILE A 90 5.17 -1.01 -8.81
C ILE A 90 3.76 -1.00 -8.21
N GLU A 91 3.09 -2.15 -8.18
CA GLU A 91 1.74 -2.30 -7.61
C GLU A 91 1.72 -2.04 -6.09
N PHE A 92 2.75 -2.48 -5.37
CA PHE A 92 2.85 -2.21 -3.93
C PHE A 92 2.95 -0.70 -3.65
N VAL A 93 3.75 0.04 -4.42
CA VAL A 93 3.83 1.51 -4.31
C VAL A 93 2.55 2.18 -4.82
N ALA A 94 1.87 1.60 -5.82
CA ALA A 94 0.61 2.13 -6.32
C ALA A 94 -0.51 2.08 -5.27
N ILE A 95 -0.52 1.06 -4.39
CA ILE A 95 -1.43 1.01 -3.23
C ILE A 95 -1.18 2.21 -2.32
N ASP A 96 0.08 2.51 -2.01
CA ASP A 96 0.44 3.65 -1.16
C ASP A 96 -0.03 4.97 -1.77
N LEU A 97 0.24 5.18 -3.06
CA LEU A 97 -0.18 6.39 -3.78
C LEU A 97 -1.70 6.53 -3.83
N ALA A 98 -2.44 5.44 -4.10
CA ALA A 98 -3.90 5.48 -4.17
C ALA A 98 -4.54 5.84 -2.82
N LEU A 99 -3.93 5.39 -1.71
CA LEU A 99 -4.38 5.68 -0.36
C LEU A 99 -3.99 7.10 0.11
N ASP A 100 -2.84 7.61 -0.32
CA ASP A 100 -2.37 8.97 -0.01
C ASP A 100 -3.23 10.06 -0.67
N MET A 101 -3.81 9.77 -1.84
CA MET A 101 -4.65 10.69 -2.60
C MET A 101 -6.13 10.74 -2.17
N ALA A 102 -6.56 9.85 -1.26
CA ALA A 102 -7.97 9.65 -0.90
C ALA A 102 -8.46 10.59 0.22
#